data_AF-A0A4D9D2C9-F1
#
_entry.id   AF-A0A4D9D2C9-F1
#
_cell.length_a   1.000
_cell.length_b   1.000
_cell.length_c   1.000
_cell.angle_alpha   90.00
_cell.angle_beta   90.00
_cell.angle_gamma   90.00
#
_symmetry.space_group_name_H-M   'P 1'
#
loop_
_entity.id
_entity.type
_entity.pdbx_description
1 polymer ?
#
loop_
_entity_poly.entity_id
_entity_poly.type
_entity_poly.pdbx_seq_one_letter_code
_entity_poly.pdbx_strand_id
1 'polypeptide(L)'
;MPWSRCLLTTLGVLQVINLHAFFWQVCPHIQAVHQRHLSFAPHSSMLSRRRDSFSVMGTSTGGSSEKEAATMERETQYFLTVKTHTNISQIQAEEWNSLLRFEDSPFLQHEWFDCLEASGCAVPATGWNPCHLTIRMVTGRGGEVAESDDPGELVAAAPVYIKTHSMGEFIFDNEWASAAYRSGLDYYPKVLVAVPFTPASGARLLLKRGLSRPMQREIRRMVGGFLQDLAKNNGFSSVHVNFCEEEEIGALQEAQPPYLHRTSMQFHWVNRNKDKDGLPYSSFDEYLSAFRSKRRIKIKKERRSIYEDAGLTLQVLRGRDIPDSYFDSDLIFKLYVSTIDKLFYGRQYLNEAFFRLLKGKFREPLCLVLARDAGGEVVAGTFNVISNDKRFYGRYWGCVAPEDIKNLHFETCYYKSIEYCIEAGLAAMEPGAGNSDFKFMRGFEPVHVHSMHHLVHPGLRQAVDDFLQYERREVSGTVEYLSEKSAVRGRRDGQGGEGGQAPGEGGE
;
A
#
# COMPACT_ATOMS: atom_id res chain seq x y z
N MET A 1 42.31 -37.91 3.27
CA MET A 1 42.46 -39.32 2.82
C MET A 1 42.68 -40.19 4.05
N PRO A 2 42.24 -41.46 4.07
CA PRO A 2 40.93 -42.02 3.71
C PRO A 2 40.39 -42.89 4.89
N TRP A 3 39.19 -43.47 4.87
CA TRP A 3 38.87 -44.88 4.50
C TRP A 3 37.33 -45.02 4.58
N SER A 4 36.61 -45.28 3.47
CA SER A 4 36.11 -46.60 2.98
C SER A 4 34.62 -46.82 3.32
N ARG A 5 33.63 -46.68 2.44
CA ARG A 5 33.13 -47.57 1.34
C ARG A 5 32.78 -49.02 1.73
N CYS A 6 31.48 -49.36 1.64
CA CYS A 6 30.83 -50.61 1.16
C CYS A 6 29.34 -50.58 1.62
N LEU A 7 28.26 -50.94 0.92
CA LEU A 7 27.93 -51.71 -0.31
C LEU A 7 26.47 -51.28 -0.67
N LEU A 8 26.10 -50.83 -1.89
CA LEU A 8 25.48 -51.59 -3.01
C LEU A 8 24.59 -52.76 -2.52
N THR A 9 23.31 -52.95 -2.89
CA THR A 9 22.65 -52.85 -4.20
C THR A 9 21.17 -53.21 -4.01
N THR A 10 20.23 -52.49 -4.63
CA THR A 10 19.13 -53.08 -5.44
C THR A 10 18.43 -52.01 -6.27
N LEU A 11 18.19 -52.35 -7.53
CA LEU A 11 17.74 -51.51 -8.64
C LEU A 11 16.24 -51.18 -8.59
N GLY A 12 15.92 -49.96 -9.04
CA GLY A 12 14.92 -49.69 -10.08
C GLY A 12 13.45 -49.80 -9.72
N VAL A 13 12.76 -48.64 -9.65
CA VAL A 13 11.68 -48.26 -10.57
C VAL A 13 11.59 -46.73 -10.55
N LEU A 14 11.88 -46.11 -11.70
CA LEU A 14 11.51 -44.74 -12.02
C LEU A 14 9.98 -44.68 -12.13
N GLN A 15 9.34 -43.95 -11.23
CA GLN A 15 8.03 -43.38 -11.49
C GLN A 15 8.05 -41.91 -11.07
N VAL A 16 8.17 -41.06 -12.09
CA VAL A 16 7.90 -39.63 -12.03
C VAL A 16 6.43 -39.49 -11.64
N ILE A 17 6.15 -39.34 -10.35
CA ILE A 17 4.84 -38.92 -9.88
C ILE A 17 4.78 -37.41 -10.10
N ASN A 18 4.07 -37.08 -11.16
CA ASN A 18 3.75 -35.74 -11.60
C ASN A 18 2.93 -35.02 -10.50
N LEU A 19 3.61 -34.30 -9.60
CA LEU A 19 3.02 -33.52 -8.50
C LEU A 19 2.19 -32.30 -8.98
N HIS A 20 2.00 -32.14 -10.28
CA HIS A 20 1.16 -31.11 -10.89
C HIS A 20 -0.35 -31.42 -10.83
N ALA A 21 -0.75 -32.67 -10.55
CA ALA A 21 -2.15 -33.09 -10.67
C ALA A 21 -2.94 -33.18 -9.35
N PHE A 22 -2.31 -33.00 -8.17
CA PHE A 22 -3.01 -33.13 -6.87
C PHE A 22 -3.38 -31.77 -6.22
N PHE A 23 -2.89 -30.66 -6.75
CA PHE A 23 -3.20 -29.30 -6.25
C PHE A 23 -4.45 -28.67 -6.89
N TRP A 24 -5.07 -29.35 -7.86
CA TRP A 24 -6.24 -28.84 -8.59
C TRP A 24 -7.60 -29.28 -8.02
N GLN A 25 -7.63 -29.98 -6.88
CA GLN A 25 -8.87 -30.49 -6.28
C GLN A 25 -9.24 -29.86 -4.92
N VAL A 26 -8.50 -28.86 -4.44
CA VAL A 26 -8.87 -28.10 -3.23
C VAL A 26 -9.34 -26.71 -3.66
N CYS A 27 -10.64 -26.46 -3.53
CA CYS A 27 -11.43 -25.28 -3.92
C CYS A 27 -11.83 -25.10 -5.40
N PRO A 28 -12.68 -25.99 -5.97
CA PRO A 28 -13.52 -25.65 -7.12
C PRO A 28 -14.66 -24.64 -6.82
N HIS A 29 -14.78 -24.15 -5.58
CA HIS A 29 -15.96 -23.41 -5.11
C HIS A 29 -15.84 -21.89 -5.02
N ILE A 30 -14.75 -21.26 -5.46
CA ILE A 30 -14.73 -19.80 -5.67
C ILE A 30 -15.25 -19.51 -7.10
N GLN A 31 -16.45 -20.00 -7.42
CA GLN A 31 -17.21 -19.60 -8.61
C GLN A 31 -18.52 -18.88 -8.27
N ALA A 32 -18.70 -18.47 -7.01
CA ALA A 32 -19.88 -17.71 -6.63
C ALA A 32 -19.63 -16.20 -6.81
N VAL A 33 -20.25 -15.62 -7.85
CA VAL A 33 -20.69 -14.22 -7.80
C VAL A 33 -21.68 -14.12 -6.64
N HIS A 34 -21.23 -13.66 -5.48
CA HIS A 34 -22.13 -13.36 -4.37
C HIS A 34 -22.69 -11.97 -4.59
N GLN A 35 -23.88 -11.92 -5.18
CA GLN A 35 -24.68 -10.70 -5.23
C GLN A 35 -25.56 -10.69 -3.99
N ARG A 36 -25.35 -9.72 -3.09
CA ARG A 36 -26.16 -9.54 -1.89
C ARG A 36 -26.76 -8.15 -1.88
N HIS A 37 -28.07 -8.08 -1.69
CA HIS A 37 -28.78 -6.83 -1.46
C HIS A 37 -28.73 -6.49 0.02
N LEU A 38 -28.25 -5.29 0.35
CA LEU A 38 -28.30 -4.70 1.67
C LEU A 38 -29.25 -3.50 1.61
N SER A 39 -30.37 -3.59 2.33
CA SER A 39 -31.37 -2.51 2.39
C SER A 39 -31.02 -1.54 3.53
N PHE A 40 -30.94 -0.24 3.24
CA PHE A 40 -30.76 0.80 4.24
C PHE A 40 -31.59 2.03 3.87
N ALA A 41 -32.33 2.60 4.82
CA ALA A 41 -33.07 3.85 4.59
C ALA A 41 -32.27 5.02 5.21
N PRO A 42 -31.45 5.77 4.45
CA PRO A 42 -30.77 6.93 5.00
C PRO A 42 -31.76 8.07 5.28
N HIS A 43 -31.59 8.76 6.40
CA HIS A 43 -32.35 9.96 6.72
C HIS A 43 -32.01 11.09 5.73
N SER A 44 -33.00 11.91 5.35
CA SER A 44 -32.87 12.99 4.35
C SER A 44 -31.76 14.03 4.60
N SER A 45 -31.22 14.11 5.83
CA SER A 45 -30.10 14.98 6.21
C SER A 45 -28.72 14.47 5.76
N MET A 46 -28.63 13.22 5.28
CA MET A 46 -27.37 12.57 4.88
C MET A 46 -26.97 12.84 3.42
N LEU A 47 -27.74 13.63 2.67
CA LEU A 47 -27.50 13.98 1.28
C LEU A 47 -27.33 15.49 1.12
N SER A 48 -26.25 15.93 0.47
CA SER A 48 -26.05 17.33 0.11
C SER A 48 -27.08 17.74 -0.95
N ARG A 49 -28.12 18.48 -0.56
CA ARG A 49 -29.03 19.12 -1.52
C ARG A 49 -28.31 20.32 -2.15
N ARG A 50 -27.81 20.20 -3.39
CA ARG A 50 -27.63 21.38 -4.25
C ARG A 50 -29.02 21.82 -4.71
N ARG A 51 -29.55 22.87 -4.08
CA ARG A 51 -30.64 23.65 -4.66
C ARG A 51 -30.00 24.72 -5.54
N ASP A 52 -29.98 24.50 -6.85
CA ASP A 52 -29.77 25.59 -7.79
C ASP A 52 -31.05 26.43 -7.80
N SER A 53 -30.97 27.59 -7.16
CA SER A 53 -32.01 28.60 -7.13
C SER A 53 -32.07 29.31 -8.49
N PHE A 54 -33.17 29.13 -9.21
CA PHE A 54 -33.58 30.08 -10.25
C PHE A 54 -34.83 30.83 -9.76
N SER A 55 -34.66 32.13 -9.62
CA SER A 55 -35.68 33.12 -9.32
C SER A 55 -36.29 33.61 -10.62
N VAL A 56 -37.62 33.60 -10.73
CA VAL A 56 -38.39 34.54 -11.56
C VAL A 56 -39.64 34.94 -10.79
N MET A 57 -39.80 36.26 -10.64
CA MET A 57 -40.96 36.94 -10.03
C MET A 57 -42.25 36.75 -10.83
N GLY A 58 -43.37 36.64 -10.13
CA GLY A 58 -44.72 36.82 -10.66
C GLY A 58 -45.75 36.90 -9.53
N THR A 59 -46.22 38.11 -9.25
CA THR A 59 -47.21 38.45 -8.21
C THR A 59 -48.65 38.11 -8.62
N SER A 60 -49.45 37.49 -7.74
CA SER A 60 -50.69 38.10 -7.17
C SER A 60 -51.68 37.06 -6.58
N THR A 61 -52.00 37.25 -5.30
CA THR A 61 -53.33 37.14 -4.62
C THR A 61 -54.31 36.01 -4.96
N GLY A 62 -54.72 35.27 -3.91
CA GLY A 62 -56.10 34.78 -3.79
C GLY A 62 -56.30 33.49 -3.00
N GLY A 63 -56.92 33.62 -1.82
CA GLY A 63 -58.02 32.75 -1.39
C GLY A 63 -57.70 31.31 -0.94
N SER A 64 -57.70 31.13 0.37
CA SER A 64 -57.91 29.86 1.07
C SER A 64 -59.08 29.04 0.51
N SER A 65 -58.83 27.77 0.17
CA SER A 65 -59.66 26.67 0.65
C SER A 65 -58.87 25.38 0.58
N GLU A 66 -58.66 24.80 1.77
CA GLU A 66 -58.01 23.54 2.03
C GLU A 66 -58.74 22.41 1.28
N LYS A 67 -58.05 21.80 0.33
CA LYS A 67 -58.33 20.44 -0.12
C LYS A 67 -57.03 19.67 -0.12
N GLU A 68 -56.93 18.78 0.85
CA GLU A 68 -56.18 17.53 0.89
C GLU A 68 -55.50 17.15 -0.44
N ALA A 69 -54.29 17.67 -0.64
CA ALA A 69 -53.27 17.01 -1.42
C ALA A 69 -52.22 16.57 -0.41
N ALA A 70 -52.44 15.40 0.21
CA ALA A 70 -51.41 14.69 0.91
C ALA A 70 -50.32 14.32 -0.12
N THR A 71 -49.38 15.22 -0.32
CA THR A 71 -48.11 14.94 -0.99
C THR A 71 -47.35 13.98 -0.07
N MET A 72 -47.66 12.69 -0.15
CA MET A 72 -46.72 11.65 0.25
C MET A 72 -45.49 11.85 -0.66
N GLU A 73 -44.55 12.68 -0.24
CA GLU A 73 -43.16 12.55 -0.65
C GLU A 73 -42.75 11.13 -0.23
N ARG A 74 -42.97 10.15 -1.13
CA ARG A 74 -42.49 8.78 -0.93
C ARG A 74 -40.98 8.89 -0.77
N GLU A 75 -40.49 8.65 0.45
CA GLU A 75 -39.06 8.73 0.77
C GLU A 75 -38.28 7.92 -0.27
N THR A 76 -37.34 8.57 -0.95
CA THR A 76 -36.39 7.88 -1.82
C THR A 76 -35.58 6.93 -0.96
N GLN A 77 -35.76 5.62 -1.17
CA GLN A 77 -34.96 4.61 -0.49
C GLN A 77 -33.73 4.28 -1.34
N TYR A 78 -32.62 4.03 -0.66
CA TYR A 78 -31.34 3.70 -1.28
C TYR A 78 -30.99 2.26 -0.95
N PHE A 79 -30.73 1.46 -1.97
CA PHE A 79 -30.32 0.07 -1.80
C PHE A 79 -28.86 -0.04 -2.20
N LEU A 80 -28.08 -0.77 -1.40
CA LEU A 80 -26.70 -1.06 -1.72
C LEU A 80 -26.58 -2.52 -2.14
N THR A 81 -25.98 -2.73 -3.30
CA THR A 81 -25.67 -4.06 -3.81
C THR A 81 -24.16 -4.25 -3.77
N VAL A 82 -23.72 -5.32 -3.11
CA VAL A 82 -22.31 -5.73 -3.09
C VAL A 82 -22.12 -6.84 -4.12
N LYS A 83 -21.06 -6.71 -4.93
CA LYS A 83 -20.65 -7.72 -5.92
C LYS A 83 -19.16 -7.99 -5.80
N THR A 84 -18.79 -9.27 -5.87
CA THR A 84 -17.42 -9.76 -5.98
C THR A 84 -17.04 -9.93 -7.46
N HIS A 85 -15.77 -9.66 -7.79
CA HIS A 85 -15.20 -9.82 -9.13
C HIS A 85 -13.91 -10.64 -9.03
N THR A 86 -13.76 -11.62 -9.92
CA THR A 86 -12.61 -12.55 -9.92
C THR A 86 -11.38 -12.00 -10.64
N ASN A 87 -11.50 -10.81 -11.24
CA ASN A 87 -10.41 -10.07 -11.86
C ASN A 87 -10.79 -8.58 -11.94
N ILE A 88 -9.81 -7.68 -11.85
CA ILE A 88 -10.06 -6.25 -11.99
C ILE A 88 -10.58 -5.88 -13.39
N SER A 89 -10.25 -6.65 -14.42
CA SER A 89 -10.70 -6.46 -15.80
C SER A 89 -12.22 -6.62 -15.97
N GLN A 90 -12.94 -7.16 -14.98
CA GLN A 90 -14.41 -7.24 -14.96
C GLN A 90 -15.07 -5.90 -14.57
N ILE A 91 -14.27 -4.94 -14.11
CA ILE A 91 -14.70 -3.59 -13.72
C ILE A 91 -14.12 -2.61 -14.75
N GLN A 92 -14.93 -1.66 -15.23
CA GLN A 92 -14.46 -0.64 -16.15
C GLN A 92 -13.43 0.27 -15.47
N ALA A 93 -12.32 0.55 -16.16
CA ALA A 93 -11.20 1.30 -15.58
C ALA A 93 -11.60 2.72 -15.18
N GLU A 94 -12.37 3.40 -16.02
CA GLU A 94 -12.88 4.75 -15.77
C GLU A 94 -13.77 4.79 -14.53
N GLU A 95 -14.58 3.75 -14.33
CA GLU A 95 -15.49 3.66 -13.20
C GLU A 95 -14.74 3.43 -11.88
N TRP A 96 -13.80 2.47 -11.86
CA TRP A 96 -12.92 2.25 -10.72
C TRP A 96 -12.11 3.51 -10.38
N ASN A 97 -11.44 4.08 -11.39
CA ASN A 97 -10.59 5.26 -11.22
C ASN A 97 -11.39 6.51 -10.81
N SER A 98 -12.70 6.58 -11.09
CA SER A 98 -13.58 7.67 -10.62
C SER A 98 -13.74 7.75 -9.10
N LEU A 99 -13.47 6.65 -8.39
CA LEU A 99 -13.49 6.59 -6.93
C LEU A 99 -12.22 7.15 -6.28
N LEU A 100 -11.14 7.31 -7.06
CA LEU A 100 -9.86 7.77 -6.54
C LEU A 100 -9.87 9.28 -6.29
N ARG A 101 -9.27 9.68 -5.17
CA ARG A 101 -8.93 11.06 -4.84
C ARG A 101 -7.65 11.46 -5.56
N PHE A 102 -7.39 12.76 -5.62
CA PHE A 102 -6.17 13.27 -6.26
C PHE A 102 -4.90 12.82 -5.51
N GLU A 103 -5.01 12.73 -4.19
CA GLU A 103 -3.96 12.34 -3.25
C GLU A 103 -3.74 10.84 -3.10
N ASP A 104 -4.64 10.02 -3.67
CA ASP A 104 -4.52 8.57 -3.59
C ASP A 104 -3.27 8.09 -4.31
N SER A 105 -2.69 7.01 -3.76
CA SER A 105 -1.52 6.40 -4.35
C SER A 105 -1.83 5.89 -5.77
N PRO A 106 -0.94 6.11 -6.76
CA PRO A 106 -1.12 5.56 -8.10
C PRO A 106 -1.31 4.05 -8.14
N PHE A 107 -0.82 3.33 -7.14
CA PHE A 107 -1.00 1.87 -7.05
C PHE A 107 -2.46 1.44 -6.84
N LEU A 108 -3.37 2.37 -6.55
CA LEU A 108 -4.81 2.12 -6.46
C LEU A 108 -5.52 2.27 -7.81
N GLN A 109 -4.81 2.70 -8.87
CA GLN A 109 -5.38 2.76 -10.22
C GLN A 109 -5.67 1.37 -10.77
N HIS A 110 -6.73 1.26 -11.54
CA HIS A 110 -7.15 0.02 -12.21
C HIS A 110 -5.99 -0.64 -12.95
N GLU A 111 -5.23 0.17 -13.67
CA GLU A 111 -4.12 -0.24 -14.54
C GLU A 111 -3.00 -0.94 -13.76
N TRP A 112 -2.76 -0.58 -12.50
CA TRP A 112 -1.76 -1.23 -11.66
C TRP A 112 -2.17 -2.66 -11.30
N PHE A 113 -3.42 -2.84 -10.86
CA PHE A 113 -3.98 -4.16 -10.56
C PHE A 113 -4.05 -5.01 -11.83
N ASP A 114 -4.48 -4.42 -12.94
CA ASP A 114 -4.59 -5.13 -14.22
C ASP A 114 -3.23 -5.61 -14.71
N CYS A 115 -2.17 -4.79 -14.58
CA CYS A 115 -0.80 -5.23 -14.88
C CYS A 115 -0.37 -6.41 -14.01
N LEU A 116 -0.68 -6.41 -12.70
CA LEU A 116 -0.31 -7.49 -11.77
C LEU A 116 -1.08 -8.79 -12.06
N GLU A 117 -2.36 -8.70 -12.37
CA GLU A 117 -3.22 -9.85 -12.62
C GLU A 117 -2.98 -10.43 -14.02
N ALA A 118 -2.95 -9.58 -15.06
CA ALA A 118 -2.75 -10.01 -16.44
C ALA A 118 -1.35 -10.57 -16.71
N SER A 119 -0.35 -10.15 -15.95
CA SER A 119 1.01 -10.73 -16.00
C SER A 119 1.15 -12.05 -15.24
N GLY A 120 0.15 -12.45 -14.45
CA GLY A 120 0.25 -13.65 -13.61
C GLY A 120 1.03 -13.45 -12.30
N CYS A 121 1.29 -12.21 -11.88
CA CYS A 121 1.98 -11.94 -10.62
C CYS A 121 1.03 -12.09 -9.42
N ALA A 122 -0.20 -11.56 -9.53
CA ALA A 122 -1.23 -11.62 -8.48
C ALA A 122 -2.41 -12.50 -8.92
N VAL A 123 -2.19 -13.83 -8.94
CA VAL A 123 -3.18 -14.82 -9.41
C VAL A 123 -3.29 -16.00 -8.43
N PRO A 124 -4.32 -16.86 -8.54
CA PRO A 124 -4.47 -18.01 -7.65
C PRO A 124 -3.23 -18.91 -7.57
N ALA A 125 -2.53 -19.11 -8.69
CA ALA A 125 -1.31 -19.93 -8.76
C ALA A 125 -0.14 -19.37 -7.93
N THR A 126 -0.12 -18.06 -7.66
CA THR A 126 0.88 -17.39 -6.79
C THR A 126 0.33 -17.14 -5.39
N GLY A 127 -0.80 -17.76 -5.03
CA GLY A 127 -1.45 -17.58 -3.73
C GLY A 127 -2.11 -16.22 -3.53
N TRP A 128 -2.37 -15.47 -4.62
CA TRP A 128 -3.05 -14.17 -4.67
C TRP A 128 -4.32 -14.29 -5.51
N ASN A 129 -5.41 -14.84 -4.97
CA ASN A 129 -6.65 -15.02 -5.72
C ASN A 129 -7.51 -13.74 -5.70
N PRO A 130 -7.71 -13.01 -6.81
CA PRO A 130 -8.49 -11.76 -6.82
C PRO A 130 -9.97 -11.99 -6.49
N CYS A 131 -10.54 -11.10 -5.70
CA CYS A 131 -11.95 -11.12 -5.26
C CYS A 131 -12.46 -9.69 -5.03
N HIS A 132 -12.15 -8.76 -5.94
CA HIS A 132 -12.44 -7.33 -5.81
C HIS A 132 -13.90 -7.06 -5.49
N LEU A 133 -14.17 -6.07 -4.64
CA LEU A 133 -15.52 -5.69 -4.27
C LEU A 133 -15.93 -4.42 -4.99
N THR A 134 -17.17 -4.39 -5.47
CA THR A 134 -17.87 -3.17 -5.87
C THR A 134 -19.18 -3.05 -5.11
N ILE A 135 -19.50 -1.84 -4.68
CA ILE A 135 -20.73 -1.49 -3.99
C ILE A 135 -21.46 -0.47 -4.86
N ARG A 136 -22.65 -0.84 -5.31
CA ARG A 136 -23.49 0.01 -6.15
C ARG A 136 -24.72 0.49 -5.39
N MET A 137 -25.08 1.75 -5.58
CA MET A 137 -26.26 2.37 -5.02
C MET A 137 -27.35 2.44 -6.08
N VAL A 138 -28.50 1.83 -5.77
CA VAL A 138 -29.71 1.87 -6.59
C VAL A 138 -30.76 2.69 -5.84
N THR A 139 -31.50 3.53 -6.54
CA THR A 139 -32.63 4.26 -5.95
C THR A 139 -33.94 3.58 -6.28
N GLY A 140 -34.76 3.30 -5.26
CA GLY A 140 -36.10 2.72 -5.42
C GLY A 140 -37.19 3.68 -4.96
N ARG A 141 -38.38 3.56 -5.53
CA ARG A 141 -39.61 4.20 -5.02
C ARG A 141 -40.56 3.13 -4.50
N GLY A 142 -40.88 3.16 -3.21
CA GLY A 142 -41.95 2.34 -2.63
C GLY A 142 -41.55 0.95 -2.12
N GLY A 143 -40.30 0.74 -1.68
CA GLY A 143 -39.89 -0.50 -1.00
C GLY A 143 -39.52 -1.67 -1.92
N GLU A 144 -39.79 -1.56 -3.22
CA GLU A 144 -39.38 -2.54 -4.23
C GLU A 144 -38.24 -1.96 -5.06
N VAL A 145 -37.13 -2.71 -5.15
CA VAL A 145 -36.14 -2.53 -6.21
C VAL A 145 -36.86 -3.03 -7.46
N ALA A 146 -37.27 -2.13 -8.36
CA ALA A 146 -37.75 -2.57 -9.66
C ALA A 146 -36.66 -3.48 -10.27
N GLU A 147 -37.03 -4.62 -10.83
CA GLU A 147 -36.16 -5.39 -11.73
C GLU A 147 -35.83 -4.49 -12.93
N SER A 148 -34.87 -3.59 -12.73
CA SER A 148 -34.35 -2.67 -13.72
C SER A 148 -32.97 -3.14 -14.10
N ASP A 149 -32.66 -3.11 -15.39
CA ASP A 149 -31.30 -3.34 -15.92
C ASP A 149 -30.30 -2.25 -15.49
N ASP A 150 -30.70 -1.27 -14.66
CA ASP A 150 -29.78 -0.30 -14.08
C ASP A 150 -28.88 -0.99 -13.05
N PRO A 151 -27.56 -1.10 -13.31
CA PRO A 151 -26.63 -1.68 -12.34
C PRO A 151 -26.54 -0.84 -11.06
N GLY A 152 -27.02 0.40 -11.08
CA GLY A 152 -26.84 1.38 -10.02
C GLY A 152 -25.47 2.05 -10.10
N GLU A 153 -25.34 3.16 -9.40
CA GLU A 153 -24.13 3.96 -9.39
C GLU A 153 -23.05 3.32 -8.51
N LEU A 154 -21.81 3.19 -9.01
CA LEU A 154 -20.70 2.74 -8.19
C LEU A 154 -20.39 3.79 -7.10
N VAL A 155 -20.59 3.40 -5.84
CA VAL A 155 -20.37 4.28 -4.69
C VAL A 155 -19.16 3.88 -3.86
N ALA A 156 -18.70 2.63 -3.98
CA ALA A 156 -17.47 2.18 -3.34
C ALA A 156 -16.86 0.95 -4.02
N ALA A 157 -15.57 0.73 -3.79
CA ALA A 157 -14.85 -0.46 -4.21
C ALA A 157 -13.71 -0.81 -3.24
N ALA A 158 -13.24 -2.05 -3.27
CA ALA A 158 -12.10 -2.49 -2.47
C ALA A 158 -11.26 -3.53 -3.22
N PRO A 159 -9.91 -3.41 -3.24
CA PRO A 159 -9.02 -4.41 -3.82
C PRO A 159 -8.86 -5.57 -2.83
N VAL A 160 -9.60 -6.65 -3.08
CA VAL A 160 -9.67 -7.79 -2.16
C VAL A 160 -9.07 -9.03 -2.82
N TYR A 161 -8.29 -9.78 -2.05
CA TYR A 161 -7.65 -11.02 -2.47
C TYR A 161 -7.86 -12.11 -1.42
N ILE A 162 -8.10 -13.33 -1.86
CA ILE A 162 -8.04 -14.52 -1.01
C ILE A 162 -6.61 -15.08 -1.05
N LYS A 163 -5.99 -15.20 0.12
CA LYS A 163 -4.57 -15.51 0.28
C LYS A 163 -4.38 -16.90 0.87
N THR A 164 -3.48 -17.67 0.26
CA THR A 164 -3.06 -19.01 0.74
C THR A 164 -1.73 -18.99 1.49
N HIS A 165 -1.10 -17.82 1.60
CA HIS A 165 0.11 -17.54 2.37
C HIS A 165 0.26 -16.03 2.61
N SER A 166 1.16 -15.60 3.49
CA SER A 166 1.37 -14.16 3.79
C SER A 166 2.45 -13.44 2.97
N MET A 167 3.09 -14.14 2.04
CA MET A 167 4.14 -13.54 1.20
C MET A 167 3.60 -12.40 0.32
N GLY A 168 4.32 -11.28 0.31
CA GLY A 168 4.04 -10.09 -0.51
C GLY A 168 3.07 -9.07 0.11
N GLU A 169 2.57 -9.32 1.32
CA GLU A 169 1.57 -8.44 1.98
C GLU A 169 2.19 -7.32 2.82
N PHE A 170 3.46 -7.49 3.21
CA PHE A 170 4.28 -6.54 3.99
C PHE A 170 3.74 -6.11 5.38
N ILE A 171 2.65 -6.71 5.84
CA ILE A 171 2.28 -6.82 7.25
C ILE A 171 2.36 -8.31 7.59
N PHE A 172 3.44 -8.71 8.27
CA PHE A 172 3.72 -10.12 8.50
C PHE A 172 2.97 -10.66 9.73
N ASP A 173 2.24 -11.74 9.53
CA ASP A 173 1.42 -12.45 10.54
C ASP A 173 1.83 -13.93 10.66
N ASN A 174 3.06 -14.27 10.23
CA ASN A 174 3.61 -15.63 10.30
C ASN A 174 3.58 -16.21 11.72
N GLU A 175 3.73 -15.36 12.74
CA GLU A 175 3.66 -15.75 14.14
C GLU A 175 2.23 -16.17 14.54
N TRP A 176 1.22 -15.47 14.02
CA TRP A 176 -0.19 -15.80 14.23
C TRP A 176 -0.55 -17.08 13.50
N ALA A 177 -0.09 -17.25 12.26
CA ALA A 177 -0.25 -18.49 11.51
C ALA A 177 0.38 -19.68 12.24
N SER A 178 1.60 -19.50 12.76
CA SER A 178 2.30 -20.53 13.52
C SER A 178 1.56 -20.88 14.82
N ALA A 179 0.99 -19.90 15.52
CA ALA A 179 0.18 -20.11 16.71
C ALA A 179 -1.12 -20.87 16.41
N ALA A 180 -1.78 -20.53 15.29
CA ALA A 180 -2.97 -21.24 14.81
C ALA A 180 -2.67 -22.72 14.53
N TYR A 181 -1.61 -23.02 13.77
CA TYR A 181 -1.25 -24.40 13.45
C TYR A 181 -0.86 -25.22 14.69
N ARG A 182 -0.11 -24.62 15.64
CA ARG A 182 0.19 -25.28 16.93
C ARG A 182 -1.06 -25.59 17.75
N SER A 183 -2.15 -24.89 17.49
CA SER A 183 -3.45 -25.08 18.14
C SER A 183 -4.41 -25.94 17.30
N GLY A 184 -3.94 -26.56 16.22
CA GLY A 184 -4.76 -27.39 15.32
C GLY A 184 -5.73 -26.62 14.43
N LEU A 185 -5.51 -25.31 14.26
CA LEU A 185 -6.34 -24.45 13.40
C LEU A 185 -5.64 -24.20 12.06
N ASP A 186 -6.41 -24.23 10.98
CA ASP A 186 -5.95 -23.77 9.67
C ASP A 186 -5.95 -22.24 9.65
N TYR A 187 -4.80 -21.65 9.30
CA TYR A 187 -4.67 -20.19 9.17
C TYR A 187 -4.95 -19.68 7.77
N TYR A 188 -4.77 -20.51 6.74
CA TYR A 188 -5.10 -20.14 5.36
C TYR A 188 -6.22 -21.05 4.84
N PRO A 189 -7.09 -20.57 3.93
CA PRO A 189 -7.06 -19.24 3.33
C PRO A 189 -7.56 -18.11 4.25
N LYS A 190 -7.12 -16.88 3.95
CA LYS A 190 -7.56 -15.64 4.60
C LYS A 190 -7.97 -14.59 3.57
N VAL A 191 -8.79 -13.62 3.97
CA VAL A 191 -9.17 -12.46 3.15
C VAL A 191 -8.18 -11.31 3.39
N LEU A 192 -7.71 -10.69 2.32
CA LEU A 192 -6.81 -9.54 2.36
C LEU A 192 -7.39 -8.39 1.54
N VAL A 193 -7.47 -7.20 2.13
CA VAL A 193 -7.72 -5.94 1.44
C VAL A 193 -6.41 -5.15 1.40
N ALA A 194 -5.75 -5.18 0.24
CA ALA A 194 -4.43 -4.57 0.06
C ALA A 194 -4.08 -4.41 -1.43
N VAL A 195 -3.04 -3.63 -1.69
CA VAL A 195 -2.37 -3.61 -2.99
C VAL A 195 -1.28 -4.68 -3.02
N PRO A 196 -1.27 -5.61 -3.99
CA PRO A 196 -0.24 -6.66 -4.03
C PRO A 196 1.17 -6.09 -4.12
N PHE A 197 2.08 -6.70 -3.36
CA PHE A 197 3.52 -6.42 -3.36
C PHE A 197 3.91 -4.97 -3.06
N THR A 198 2.99 -4.18 -2.46
CA THR A 198 3.09 -2.73 -2.38
C THR A 198 2.83 -2.24 -0.94
N PRO A 199 3.87 -1.97 -0.15
CA PRO A 199 3.74 -1.53 1.24
C PRO A 199 3.51 -0.02 1.35
N ALA A 200 2.55 0.52 0.60
CA ALA A 200 2.22 1.95 0.59
C ALA A 200 0.93 2.21 1.37
N SER A 201 0.96 3.19 2.28
CA SER A 201 -0.25 3.66 2.97
C SER A 201 -1.22 4.34 2.02
N GLY A 202 -2.51 4.18 2.28
CA GLY A 202 -3.59 4.85 1.55
C GLY A 202 -4.90 4.07 1.63
N ALA A 203 -5.95 4.60 1.01
CA ALA A 203 -7.27 4.01 1.03
C ALA A 203 -7.28 2.51 0.65
N ARG A 204 -8.09 1.73 1.35
CA ARG A 204 -8.41 0.32 1.05
C ARG A 204 -9.87 0.10 0.72
N LEU A 205 -10.72 1.04 1.12
CA LEU A 205 -12.12 1.16 0.79
C LEU A 205 -12.30 2.47 0.03
N LEU A 206 -12.25 2.37 -1.30
CA LEU A 206 -12.43 3.49 -2.22
C LEU A 206 -13.89 3.93 -2.17
N LEU A 207 -14.15 5.23 -2.07
CA LEU A 207 -15.49 5.79 -1.94
C LEU A 207 -15.71 6.88 -2.98
N LYS A 208 -16.92 6.93 -3.53
CA LYS A 208 -17.31 7.97 -4.47
C LYS A 208 -17.20 9.35 -3.82
N ARG A 209 -16.65 10.30 -4.59
CA ARG A 209 -16.54 11.70 -4.19
C ARG A 209 -17.93 12.32 -3.96
N GLY A 210 -18.02 13.20 -2.97
CA GLY A 210 -19.25 13.95 -2.67
C GLY A 210 -20.25 13.23 -1.75
N LEU A 211 -19.99 11.98 -1.34
CA LEU A 211 -20.75 11.32 -0.28
C LEU A 211 -20.56 12.07 1.05
N SER A 212 -21.63 12.21 1.84
CA SER A 212 -21.55 12.81 3.16
C SER A 212 -20.70 11.96 4.11
N ARG A 213 -20.05 12.58 5.10
CA ARG A 213 -19.24 11.84 6.10
C ARG A 213 -20.00 10.70 6.79
N PRO A 214 -21.28 10.87 7.22
CA PRO A 214 -22.06 9.76 7.76
C PRO A 214 -22.24 8.60 6.78
N MET A 215 -22.54 8.90 5.51
CA MET A 215 -22.70 7.88 4.47
C MET A 215 -21.39 7.14 4.19
N GLN A 216 -20.27 7.85 4.13
CA GLN A 216 -18.94 7.23 3.95
C GLN A 216 -18.62 6.25 5.08
N ARG A 217 -18.85 6.66 6.34
CA ARG A 217 -18.64 5.81 7.52
C ARG A 217 -19.54 4.57 7.50
N GLU A 218 -20.82 4.75 7.15
CA GLU A 218 -21.78 3.66 7.08
C GLU A 218 -21.43 2.64 5.98
N ILE A 219 -21.04 3.11 4.77
CA ILE A 219 -20.57 2.22 3.70
C ILE A 219 -19.33 1.44 4.14
N ARG A 220 -18.34 2.08 4.77
CA ARG A 220 -17.15 1.39 5.28
C ARG A 220 -17.51 0.33 6.31
N ARG A 221 -18.42 0.64 7.24
CA ARG A 221 -18.91 -0.31 8.26
C ARG A 221 -19.60 -1.51 7.62
N MET A 222 -20.45 -1.30 6.61
CA MET A 222 -21.13 -2.36 5.87
C MET A 222 -20.15 -3.23 5.08
N VAL A 223 -19.15 -2.64 4.42
CA VAL A 223 -18.11 -3.41 3.73
C VAL A 223 -17.29 -4.23 4.73
N GLY A 224 -16.95 -3.65 5.88
CA GLY A 224 -16.31 -4.36 6.99
C GLY A 224 -17.10 -5.58 7.46
N GLY A 225 -18.42 -5.44 7.66
CA GLY A 225 -19.30 -6.55 8.01
C GLY A 225 -19.43 -7.59 6.89
N PHE A 226 -19.55 -7.16 5.63
CA PHE A 226 -19.59 -8.05 4.48
C PHE A 226 -18.32 -8.92 4.38
N LEU A 227 -17.14 -8.33 4.63
CA LEU A 227 -15.88 -9.09 4.63
C LEU A 227 -15.83 -10.13 5.76
N GLN A 228 -16.38 -9.84 6.92
CA GLN A 228 -16.50 -10.80 8.03
C GLN A 228 -17.42 -11.96 7.64
N ASP A 229 -18.59 -11.66 7.06
CA ASP A 229 -19.52 -12.66 6.56
C ASP A 229 -18.88 -13.49 5.44
N LEU A 230 -18.14 -12.86 4.52
CA LEU A 230 -17.39 -13.55 3.47
C LEU A 230 -16.42 -14.55 4.07
N ALA A 231 -15.64 -14.15 5.07
CA ALA A 231 -14.69 -15.04 5.73
C ALA A 231 -15.40 -16.21 6.44
N LYS A 232 -16.40 -15.90 7.26
CA LYS A 232 -17.15 -16.89 8.03
C LYS A 232 -17.86 -17.91 7.13
N ASN A 233 -18.56 -17.45 6.09
CA ASN A 233 -19.39 -18.32 5.24
C ASN A 233 -18.57 -19.21 4.30
N ASN A 234 -17.30 -18.86 4.05
CA ASN A 234 -16.41 -19.62 3.18
C ASN A 234 -15.32 -20.38 3.94
N GLY A 235 -15.38 -20.40 5.29
CA GLY A 235 -14.38 -21.09 6.12
C GLY A 235 -12.99 -20.45 6.08
N PHE A 236 -12.90 -19.15 5.77
CA PHE A 236 -11.64 -18.42 5.83
C PHE A 236 -11.33 -18.04 7.27
N SER A 237 -10.06 -18.11 7.66
CA SER A 237 -9.66 -17.92 9.06
C SER A 237 -9.81 -16.47 9.55
N SER A 238 -9.69 -15.50 8.64
CA SER A 238 -9.55 -14.09 8.98
C SER A 238 -9.76 -13.12 7.81
N VAL A 239 -9.87 -11.83 8.14
CA VAL A 239 -9.86 -10.67 7.23
C VAL A 239 -8.78 -9.70 7.68
N HIS A 240 -7.97 -9.22 6.73
CA HIS A 240 -6.87 -8.29 6.98
C HIS A 240 -6.99 -7.09 6.05
N VAL A 241 -7.02 -5.88 6.60
CA VAL A 241 -6.98 -4.62 5.85
C VAL A 241 -5.63 -3.97 6.14
N ASN A 242 -4.70 -3.98 5.17
CA ASN A 242 -3.30 -3.57 5.41
C ASN A 242 -3.04 -2.15 4.91
N PHE A 243 -2.27 -1.37 5.68
CA PHE A 243 -1.87 0.01 5.38
C PHE A 243 -3.05 0.96 5.13
N CYS A 244 -4.15 0.79 5.87
CA CYS A 244 -5.36 1.59 5.77
C CYS A 244 -5.23 2.97 6.43
N GLU A 245 -6.11 3.88 6.05
CA GLU A 245 -6.20 5.25 6.60
C GLU A 245 -6.99 5.30 7.91
N GLU A 246 -6.83 6.39 8.66
CA GLU A 246 -7.46 6.60 9.96
C GLU A 246 -8.99 6.53 9.89
N GLU A 247 -9.60 7.07 8.83
CA GLU A 247 -11.05 7.04 8.63
C GLU A 247 -11.60 5.62 8.44
N GLU A 248 -10.76 4.69 7.97
CA GLU A 248 -11.12 3.28 7.80
C GLU A 248 -10.99 2.53 9.13
N ILE A 249 -9.98 2.86 9.94
CA ILE A 249 -9.79 2.29 11.29
C ILE A 249 -11.04 2.50 12.13
N GLY A 250 -11.53 3.73 12.22
CA GLY A 250 -12.72 4.05 13.04
C GLY A 250 -13.95 3.25 12.61
N ALA A 251 -14.24 3.18 11.31
CA ALA A 251 -15.38 2.43 10.80
C ALA A 251 -15.25 0.91 11.02
N LEU A 252 -14.04 0.35 10.92
CA LEU A 252 -13.78 -1.08 11.14
C LEU A 252 -13.79 -1.47 12.63
N GLN A 253 -13.45 -0.55 13.55
CA GLN A 253 -13.60 -0.75 14.99
C GLN A 253 -15.08 -0.79 15.42
N GLU A 254 -15.97 -0.17 14.66
CA GLU A 254 -17.41 -0.17 14.92
C GLU A 254 -18.14 -1.40 14.38
N ALA A 255 -17.49 -2.19 13.51
CA ALA A 255 -18.02 -3.47 13.06
C ALA A 255 -18.24 -4.44 14.24
N GLN A 256 -19.07 -5.47 14.04
CA GLN A 256 -19.44 -6.40 15.10
C GLN A 256 -19.18 -7.86 14.67
N PRO A 257 -18.17 -8.55 15.26
CA PRO A 257 -17.26 -8.04 16.30
C PRO A 257 -16.25 -7.01 15.75
N PRO A 258 -15.68 -6.13 16.60
CA PRO A 258 -14.69 -5.13 16.17
C PRO A 258 -13.44 -5.74 15.53
N TYR A 259 -12.93 -5.10 14.47
CA TYR A 259 -11.60 -5.43 13.97
C TYR A 259 -10.53 -5.03 15.00
N LEU A 260 -9.50 -5.86 15.15
CA LEU A 260 -8.32 -5.58 15.96
C LEU A 260 -7.40 -4.63 15.21
N HIS A 261 -7.00 -3.55 15.86
CA HIS A 261 -6.07 -2.59 15.29
C HIS A 261 -4.63 -3.01 15.55
N ARG A 262 -3.80 -3.05 14.52
CA ARG A 262 -2.35 -3.22 14.64
C ARG A 262 -1.68 -1.94 14.16
N THR A 263 -0.66 -1.53 14.90
CA THR A 263 0.22 -0.44 14.52
C THR A 263 1.59 -1.02 14.23
N SER A 264 2.15 -0.65 13.10
CA SER A 264 3.54 -0.94 12.72
C SER A 264 4.26 0.37 12.41
N MET A 265 5.55 0.27 12.06
CA MET A 265 6.38 1.43 11.77
C MET A 265 7.02 1.30 10.38
N GLN A 266 7.03 2.40 9.65
CA GLN A 266 7.87 2.63 8.47
C GLN A 266 8.76 3.84 8.70
N PHE A 267 9.60 4.17 7.71
CA PHE A 267 10.43 5.37 7.72
C PHE A 267 10.17 6.17 6.47
N HIS A 268 9.72 7.41 6.60
CA HIS A 268 9.45 8.30 5.47
C HIS A 268 10.35 9.53 5.56
N TRP A 269 10.85 10.00 4.43
CA TRP A 269 11.53 11.30 4.36
C TRP A 269 10.48 12.35 4.04
N VAL A 270 10.45 13.42 4.80
CA VAL A 270 9.53 14.54 4.59
C VAL A 270 10.35 15.75 4.17
N ASN A 271 9.93 16.42 3.10
CA ASN A 271 10.58 17.62 2.60
C ASN A 271 10.24 18.82 3.50
N ARG A 272 10.85 18.85 4.69
CA ARG A 272 10.54 19.78 5.75
C ARG A 272 11.80 20.17 6.50
N ASN A 273 12.24 21.41 6.33
CA ASN A 273 13.40 21.95 7.03
C ASN A 273 13.00 22.45 8.42
N LYS A 274 13.36 21.68 9.45
CA LYS A 274 13.11 22.02 10.87
C LYS A 274 13.85 23.29 11.34
N ASP A 275 14.92 23.68 10.65
CA ASP A 275 15.67 24.91 10.95
C ASP A 275 15.04 26.16 10.30
N LYS A 276 14.06 25.98 9.39
CA LYS A 276 13.36 27.08 8.68
C LYS A 276 11.84 26.94 8.77
N ASP A 277 11.33 26.83 9.99
CA ASP A 277 9.89 26.83 10.30
C ASP A 277 9.08 25.77 9.52
N GLY A 278 9.74 24.68 9.12
CA GLY A 278 9.10 23.58 8.38
C GLY A 278 8.94 23.83 6.88
N LEU A 279 9.52 24.89 6.31
CA LEU A 279 9.54 25.09 4.86
C LEU A 279 10.30 23.95 4.15
N PRO A 280 9.92 23.56 2.93
CA PRO A 280 10.69 22.59 2.14
C PRO A 280 12.16 23.03 1.97
N TYR A 281 13.06 22.06 1.86
CA TYR A 281 14.44 22.33 1.49
C TYR A 281 14.50 22.95 0.09
N SER A 282 15.36 23.93 -0.14
CA SER A 282 15.57 24.57 -1.44
C SER A 282 16.66 23.91 -2.28
N SER A 283 17.53 23.11 -1.65
CA SER A 283 18.62 22.39 -2.31
C SER A 283 19.09 21.19 -1.47
N PHE A 284 19.83 20.27 -2.10
CA PHE A 284 20.43 19.14 -1.39
C PHE A 284 21.48 19.58 -0.35
N ASP A 285 22.24 20.64 -0.62
CA ASP A 285 23.20 21.18 0.36
C ASP A 285 22.49 21.77 1.59
N GLU A 286 21.33 22.39 1.42
CA GLU A 286 20.51 22.81 2.55
C GLU A 286 20.03 21.62 3.38
N TYR A 287 19.55 20.56 2.73
CA TYR A 287 19.20 19.31 3.40
C TYR A 287 20.40 18.73 4.18
N LEU A 288 21.59 18.72 3.59
CA LEU A 288 22.82 18.29 4.28
C LEU A 288 23.19 19.19 5.47
N SER A 289 22.88 20.49 5.41
CA SER A 289 23.18 21.44 6.49
C SER A 289 22.43 21.11 7.79
N ALA A 290 21.27 20.47 7.66
CA ALA A 290 20.41 20.06 8.76
C ALA A 290 21.00 18.87 9.57
N PHE A 291 22.01 18.16 9.03
CA PHE A 291 22.71 17.10 9.76
C PHE A 291 23.85 17.60 10.65
N ARG A 292 24.17 16.83 11.69
CA ARG A 292 25.41 17.02 12.46
C ARG A 292 26.65 16.86 11.57
N SER A 293 27.72 17.63 11.84
CA SER A 293 28.91 17.73 10.98
C SER A 293 29.52 16.36 10.60
N LYS A 294 29.69 15.43 11.55
CA LYS A 294 30.21 14.08 11.30
C LYS A 294 29.37 13.31 10.27
N ARG A 295 28.04 13.44 10.32
CA ARG A 295 27.11 12.78 9.40
C ARG A 295 27.16 13.42 8.01
N ARG A 296 27.13 14.76 7.95
CA ARG A 296 27.26 15.51 6.70
C ARG A 296 28.54 15.14 5.94
N ILE A 297 29.69 15.08 6.63
CA ILE A 297 30.97 14.69 6.04
C ILE A 297 30.91 13.27 5.48
N LYS A 298 30.32 12.33 6.22
CA LYS A 298 30.16 10.95 5.76
C LYS A 298 29.30 10.85 4.50
N ILE A 299 28.16 11.55 4.45
CA ILE A 299 27.29 11.57 3.26
C ILE A 299 28.04 12.16 2.05
N LYS A 300 28.75 13.27 2.21
CA LYS A 300 29.55 13.87 1.13
C LYS A 300 30.63 12.92 0.61
N LYS A 301 31.29 12.16 1.50
CA LYS A 301 32.27 11.13 1.12
C LYS A 301 31.62 9.96 0.36
N GLU A 302 30.46 9.50 0.80
CA GLU A 302 29.71 8.44 0.09
C GLU A 302 29.31 8.89 -1.32
N ARG A 303 28.78 10.12 -1.48
CA ARG A 303 28.48 10.71 -2.80
C ARG A 303 29.71 10.80 -3.68
N ARG A 304 30.80 11.37 -3.15
CA ARG A 304 32.08 11.49 -3.85
C ARG A 304 32.55 10.15 -4.42
N SER A 305 32.44 9.08 -3.66
CA SER A 305 32.90 7.76 -4.12
C SER A 305 32.16 7.23 -5.36
N ILE A 306 30.96 7.74 -5.63
CA ILE A 306 30.19 7.35 -6.83
C ILE A 306 30.60 8.18 -8.04
N TYR A 307 30.67 9.50 -7.88
CA TYR A 307 30.93 10.40 -9.01
C TYR A 307 32.42 10.55 -9.34
N GLU A 308 33.28 10.67 -8.34
CA GLU A 308 34.72 10.91 -8.53
C GLU A 308 35.50 9.59 -8.59
N ASP A 309 35.32 8.70 -7.60
CA ASP A 309 36.14 7.48 -7.51
C ASP A 309 35.69 6.40 -8.51
N ALA A 310 34.38 6.17 -8.64
CA ALA A 310 33.81 5.19 -9.58
C ALA A 310 33.48 5.78 -10.97
N GLY A 311 33.56 7.11 -11.14
CA GLY A 311 33.30 7.77 -12.42
C GLY A 311 31.87 7.61 -12.95
N LEU A 312 30.89 7.35 -12.07
CA LEU A 312 29.51 7.13 -12.48
C LEU A 312 28.75 8.45 -12.63
N THR A 313 27.78 8.46 -13.53
CA THR A 313 26.79 9.53 -13.65
C THR A 313 25.41 9.02 -13.28
N LEU A 314 24.57 9.88 -12.71
CA LEU A 314 23.21 9.50 -12.33
C LEU A 314 22.18 10.38 -13.03
N GLN A 315 21.11 9.74 -13.49
CA GLN A 315 20.00 10.38 -14.20
C GLN A 315 18.68 9.94 -13.60
N VAL A 316 17.72 10.86 -13.53
CA VAL A 316 16.33 10.56 -13.21
C VAL A 316 15.50 10.65 -14.48
N LEU A 317 14.71 9.61 -14.76
CA LEU A 317 13.80 9.54 -15.91
C LEU A 317 12.38 9.30 -15.41
N ARG A 318 11.40 10.04 -15.92
CA ARG A 318 10.00 9.93 -15.48
C ARG A 318 9.06 9.76 -16.67
N GLY A 319 8.05 8.91 -16.52
CA GLY A 319 6.95 8.79 -17.46
C GLY A 319 7.43 8.62 -18.90
N ARG A 320 6.99 9.51 -19.78
CA ARG A 320 7.39 9.54 -21.20
C ARG A 320 8.90 9.64 -21.45
N ASP A 321 9.69 10.17 -20.52
CA ASP A 321 11.15 10.32 -20.68
C ASP A 321 11.90 8.98 -20.55
N ILE A 322 11.24 7.92 -20.04
CA ILE A 322 11.83 6.58 -19.92
C ILE A 322 11.85 5.89 -21.29
N PRO A 323 12.99 5.61 -21.93
CA PRO A 323 13.00 5.02 -23.27
C PRO A 323 12.20 3.71 -23.37
N ASP A 324 11.47 3.54 -24.47
CA ASP A 324 10.72 2.31 -24.77
C ASP A 324 11.62 1.07 -24.74
N SER A 325 12.86 1.23 -25.21
CA SER A 325 13.88 0.18 -25.18
C SER A 325 14.17 -0.34 -23.77
N TYR A 326 13.89 0.40 -22.69
CA TYR A 326 14.13 -0.08 -21.32
C TYR A 326 13.06 -1.07 -20.85
N PHE A 327 11.87 -0.99 -21.42
CA PHE A 327 10.82 -1.98 -21.26
C PHE A 327 11.04 -3.17 -22.21
N ASP A 328 11.41 -2.90 -23.46
CA ASP A 328 11.50 -3.91 -24.51
C ASP A 328 12.77 -4.79 -24.40
N SER A 329 13.87 -4.27 -23.85
CA SER A 329 15.13 -5.01 -23.61
C SER A 329 15.22 -5.69 -22.24
N ASP A 330 14.12 -5.62 -21.48
CA ASP A 330 13.97 -6.12 -20.11
C ASP A 330 14.98 -5.52 -19.11
N LEU A 331 15.56 -4.34 -19.40
CA LEU A 331 16.51 -3.67 -18.50
C LEU A 331 15.92 -3.48 -17.09
N ILE A 332 14.68 -2.99 -17.02
CA ILE A 332 14.00 -2.75 -15.73
C ILE A 332 13.82 -4.07 -14.97
N PHE A 333 13.46 -5.14 -15.67
CA PHE A 333 13.31 -6.47 -15.09
C PHE A 333 14.67 -7.04 -14.63
N LYS A 334 15.74 -6.90 -15.42
CA LYS A 334 17.10 -7.30 -15.05
C LYS A 334 17.58 -6.59 -13.79
N LEU A 335 17.31 -5.28 -13.67
CA LEU A 335 17.57 -4.54 -12.44
C LEU A 335 16.79 -5.13 -11.27
N TYR A 336 15.48 -5.35 -11.40
CA TYR A 336 14.66 -5.95 -10.37
C TYR A 336 15.20 -7.32 -9.87
N VAL A 337 15.52 -8.22 -10.78
CA VAL A 337 15.98 -9.58 -10.44
C VAL A 337 17.39 -9.59 -9.86
N SER A 338 18.27 -8.68 -10.29
CA SER A 338 19.68 -8.65 -9.85
C SER A 338 19.89 -8.60 -8.32
N THR A 339 18.97 -7.96 -7.58
CA THR A 339 19.02 -7.94 -6.11
C THR A 339 18.40 -9.19 -5.49
N ILE A 340 17.38 -9.76 -6.14
CA ILE A 340 16.67 -10.95 -5.65
C ILE A 340 17.59 -12.16 -5.72
N ASP A 341 18.31 -12.34 -6.82
CA ASP A 341 19.23 -13.46 -7.03
C ASP A 341 20.40 -13.46 -6.03
N LYS A 342 20.81 -12.27 -5.58
CA LYS A 342 21.88 -12.10 -4.57
C LYS A 342 21.45 -12.47 -3.16
N LEU A 343 20.14 -12.47 -2.87
CA LEU A 343 19.62 -12.71 -1.53
C LEU A 343 19.01 -14.11 -1.47
N PHE A 344 19.57 -14.99 -0.63
CA PHE A 344 19.06 -16.37 -0.47
C PHE A 344 17.59 -16.43 0.00
N TYR A 345 17.09 -15.36 0.61
CA TYR A 345 15.70 -15.18 1.03
C TYR A 345 14.90 -14.24 0.11
N GLY A 346 15.51 -13.78 -0.98
CA GLY A 346 14.89 -12.97 -2.01
C GLY A 346 13.67 -13.70 -2.58
N ARG A 347 12.58 -12.94 -2.75
CA ARG A 347 11.35 -13.47 -3.34
C ARG A 347 11.03 -12.67 -4.59
N GLN A 348 10.97 -13.37 -5.70
CA GLN A 348 10.53 -12.83 -6.96
C GLN A 348 8.99 -12.82 -7.00
N TYR A 349 8.42 -11.65 -6.82
CA TYR A 349 6.98 -11.40 -6.90
C TYR A 349 6.53 -10.94 -8.28
N LEU A 350 7.42 -10.26 -9.00
CA LEU A 350 7.13 -9.64 -10.30
C LEU A 350 7.89 -10.39 -11.40
N ASN A 351 7.32 -10.39 -12.60
CA ASN A 351 7.93 -11.02 -13.76
C ASN A 351 8.13 -10.01 -14.89
N GLU A 352 8.80 -10.45 -15.95
CA GLU A 352 9.09 -9.66 -17.14
C GLU A 352 7.82 -9.10 -17.80
N ALA A 353 6.75 -9.91 -17.88
CA ALA A 353 5.48 -9.51 -18.47
C ALA A 353 4.85 -8.33 -17.72
N PHE A 354 4.94 -8.29 -16.38
CA PHE A 354 4.49 -7.16 -15.58
C PHE A 354 5.17 -5.86 -16.02
N PHE A 355 6.51 -5.84 -16.08
CA PHE A 355 7.24 -4.63 -16.45
C PHE A 355 6.93 -4.18 -17.88
N ARG A 356 6.76 -5.11 -18.83
CA ARG A 356 6.35 -4.78 -20.20
C ARG A 356 4.95 -4.15 -20.27
N LEU A 357 3.98 -4.66 -19.50
CA LEU A 357 2.62 -4.11 -19.48
C LEU A 357 2.58 -2.67 -18.98
N LEU A 358 3.44 -2.30 -18.03
CA LEU A 358 3.50 -0.94 -17.49
C LEU A 358 3.79 0.11 -18.58
N LYS A 359 4.54 -0.24 -19.63
CA LYS A 359 4.89 0.65 -20.75
C LYS A 359 3.64 1.31 -21.36
N GLY A 360 2.59 0.53 -21.58
CA GLY A 360 1.35 0.99 -22.23
C GLY A 360 0.25 1.40 -21.26
N LYS A 361 0.25 0.87 -20.03
CA LYS A 361 -0.87 1.02 -19.10
C LYS A 361 -0.59 1.96 -17.92
N PHE A 362 0.65 2.03 -17.45
CA PHE A 362 0.97 2.66 -16.16
C PHE A 362 2.27 3.45 -16.22
N ARG A 363 2.57 4.07 -17.37
CA ARG A 363 3.88 4.70 -17.60
C ARG A 363 4.05 6.00 -16.85
N GLU A 364 3.06 6.88 -16.87
CA GLU A 364 3.17 8.26 -16.39
C GLU A 364 3.61 8.40 -14.92
N PRO A 365 3.16 7.54 -13.98
CA PRO A 365 3.61 7.60 -12.60
C PRO A 365 5.04 7.07 -12.40
N LEU A 366 5.63 6.35 -13.36
CA LEU A 366 6.93 5.70 -13.17
C LEU A 366 8.08 6.70 -13.11
N CYS A 367 9.06 6.38 -12.26
CA CYS A 367 10.30 7.12 -12.14
C CYS A 367 11.47 6.14 -11.96
N LEU A 368 12.51 6.31 -12.76
CA LEU A 368 13.77 5.56 -12.66
C LEU A 368 14.89 6.49 -12.20
N VAL A 369 15.71 6.05 -11.25
CA VAL A 369 17.01 6.67 -10.96
C VAL A 369 18.09 5.70 -11.43
N LEU A 370 18.79 6.04 -12.49
CA LEU A 370 19.75 5.18 -13.17
C LEU A 370 21.17 5.68 -12.97
N ALA A 371 22.09 4.77 -12.72
CA ALA A 371 23.52 5.03 -12.72
C ALA A 371 24.13 4.49 -14.02
N ARG A 372 25.00 5.30 -14.63
CA ARG A 372 25.72 4.96 -15.87
C ARG A 372 27.21 5.04 -15.68
N ASP A 373 27.92 4.15 -16.35
CA ASP A 373 29.37 4.23 -16.47
C ASP A 373 29.82 5.32 -17.47
N ALA A 374 31.13 5.45 -17.66
CA ALA A 374 31.72 6.40 -18.60
C ALA A 374 31.37 6.11 -20.08
N GLY A 375 30.98 4.87 -20.40
CA GLY A 375 30.49 4.48 -21.74
C GLY A 375 29.02 4.83 -21.97
N GLY A 376 28.29 5.22 -20.93
CA GLY A 376 26.86 5.54 -20.98
C GLY A 376 25.95 4.35 -20.70
N GLU A 377 26.51 3.17 -20.41
CA GLU A 377 25.75 1.95 -20.14
C GLU A 377 25.14 1.98 -18.73
N VAL A 378 23.91 1.47 -18.60
CA VAL A 378 23.23 1.41 -17.30
C VAL A 378 23.81 0.28 -16.47
N VAL A 379 24.47 0.64 -15.37
CA VAL A 379 25.09 -0.34 -14.46
C VAL A 379 24.21 -0.67 -13.26
N ALA A 380 23.33 0.25 -12.88
CA ALA A 380 22.43 0.07 -11.75
C ALA A 380 21.24 1.04 -11.83
N GLY A 381 20.18 0.79 -11.05
CA GLY A 381 19.04 1.66 -11.05
C GLY A 381 17.91 1.26 -10.11
N THR A 382 17.04 2.23 -9.82
CA THR A 382 15.80 2.02 -9.08
C THR A 382 14.58 2.07 -9.98
N PHE A 383 13.56 1.29 -9.62
CA PHE A 383 12.19 1.41 -10.11
C PHE A 383 11.34 2.05 -9.02
N ASN A 384 10.66 3.15 -9.32
CA ASN A 384 9.90 3.94 -8.38
C ASN A 384 8.61 4.46 -9.02
N VAL A 385 7.73 5.01 -8.19
CA VAL A 385 6.46 5.62 -8.62
C VAL A 385 6.28 6.96 -7.93
N ILE A 386 5.71 7.94 -8.61
CA ILE A 386 5.42 9.27 -8.09
C ILE A 386 3.92 9.53 -8.15
N SER A 387 3.32 9.92 -7.03
CA SER A 387 1.90 10.31 -7.00
C SER A 387 1.65 11.72 -7.55
N ASN A 388 0.39 11.96 -7.88
CA ASN A 388 -0.09 13.29 -8.23
C ASN A 388 0.04 14.28 -7.06
N ASP A 389 -0.18 13.82 -5.82
CA ASP A 389 0.05 14.57 -4.58
C ASP A 389 1.50 14.50 -4.10
N LYS A 390 2.45 14.59 -5.04
CA LYS A 390 3.85 14.91 -4.75
C LYS A 390 4.56 13.94 -3.79
N ARG A 391 4.21 12.65 -3.77
CA ARG A 391 4.93 11.61 -3.01
C ARG A 391 5.77 10.74 -3.93
N PHE A 392 7.00 10.43 -3.50
CA PHE A 392 7.90 9.49 -4.16
C PHE A 392 7.84 8.13 -3.45
N TYR A 393 7.53 7.06 -4.17
CA TYR A 393 7.51 5.69 -3.67
C TYR A 393 8.69 4.90 -4.24
N GLY A 394 9.72 4.71 -3.42
CA GLY A 394 10.82 3.79 -3.72
C GLY A 394 10.33 2.34 -3.68
N ARG A 395 10.61 1.56 -4.72
CA ARG A 395 10.12 0.18 -4.83
C ARG A 395 11.24 -0.85 -4.90
N TYR A 396 11.98 -0.87 -5.99
CA TYR A 396 13.00 -1.89 -6.24
C TYR A 396 14.31 -1.27 -6.67
N TRP A 397 15.39 -1.93 -6.31
CA TRP A 397 16.77 -1.56 -6.65
C TRP A 397 17.44 -2.72 -7.37
N GLY A 398 18.32 -2.41 -8.31
CA GLY A 398 19.15 -3.38 -9.01
C GLY A 398 20.54 -2.87 -9.33
N CYS A 399 21.50 -3.79 -9.42
CA CYS A 399 22.84 -3.54 -9.93
C CYS A 399 23.22 -4.70 -10.85
N VAL A 400 23.33 -4.39 -12.14
CA VAL A 400 23.70 -5.34 -13.21
C VAL A 400 25.20 -5.26 -13.56
N ALA A 401 25.95 -4.38 -12.89
CA ALA A 401 27.40 -4.38 -12.97
C ALA A 401 27.98 -5.75 -12.52
N PRO A 402 29.08 -6.20 -13.14
CA PRO A 402 29.75 -7.44 -12.73
C PRO A 402 30.29 -7.39 -11.29
N GLU A 403 30.66 -6.20 -10.83
CA GLU A 403 31.24 -5.97 -9.51
C GLU A 403 30.30 -5.14 -8.63
N ASP A 404 30.29 -5.42 -7.33
CA ASP A 404 29.52 -4.64 -6.37
C ASP A 404 30.16 -3.26 -6.14
N ILE A 405 29.47 -2.21 -6.59
CA ILE A 405 29.93 -0.83 -6.42
C ILE A 405 29.47 -0.31 -5.05
N LYS A 406 30.45 -0.14 -4.15
CA LYS A 406 30.22 0.33 -2.78
C LYS A 406 29.47 1.68 -2.78
N ASN A 407 28.52 1.84 -1.86
CA ASN A 407 27.66 3.02 -1.67
C ASN A 407 26.67 3.31 -2.81
N LEU A 408 26.69 2.59 -3.93
CA LEU A 408 25.85 2.92 -5.09
C LEU A 408 24.35 2.82 -4.76
N HIS A 409 23.95 1.78 -4.00
CA HIS A 409 22.60 1.65 -3.45
C HIS A 409 22.17 2.88 -2.64
N PHE A 410 23.08 3.47 -1.86
CA PHE A 410 22.73 4.64 -1.05
C PHE A 410 22.55 5.89 -1.89
N GLU A 411 23.36 6.04 -2.94
CA GLU A 411 23.24 7.17 -3.84
C GLU A 411 21.92 7.13 -4.61
N THR A 412 21.58 5.99 -5.21
CA THR A 412 20.39 5.85 -6.06
C THR A 412 19.10 5.81 -5.24
N CYS A 413 19.03 4.98 -4.20
CA CYS A 413 17.82 4.78 -3.39
C CYS A 413 17.53 5.93 -2.43
N TYR A 414 18.54 6.76 -2.08
CA TYR A 414 18.36 7.82 -1.10
C TYR A 414 18.86 9.17 -1.59
N TYR A 415 20.15 9.37 -1.81
CA TYR A 415 20.69 10.73 -1.99
C TYR A 415 20.22 11.40 -3.28
N LYS A 416 20.34 10.73 -4.43
CA LYS A 416 19.85 11.24 -5.71
C LYS A 416 18.33 11.33 -5.76
N SER A 417 17.64 10.37 -5.13
CA SER A 417 16.18 10.39 -5.01
C SER A 417 15.68 11.57 -4.16
N ILE A 418 16.32 11.86 -3.02
CA ILE A 418 16.01 13.01 -2.16
C ILE A 418 16.35 14.32 -2.88
N GLU A 419 17.51 14.40 -3.53
CA GLU A 419 17.89 15.56 -4.36
C GLU A 419 16.80 15.84 -5.40
N TYR A 420 16.36 14.82 -6.13
CA TYR A 420 15.25 14.95 -7.07
C TYR A 420 13.93 15.35 -6.41
N CYS A 421 13.60 14.79 -5.25
CA CYS A 421 12.40 15.18 -4.50
C CYS A 421 12.42 16.66 -4.12
N ILE A 422 13.58 17.20 -3.74
CA ILE A 422 13.77 18.62 -3.44
C ILE A 422 13.58 19.45 -4.71
N GLU A 423 14.29 19.11 -5.79
CA GLU A 423 14.26 19.81 -7.08
C GLU A 423 12.85 19.84 -7.70
N ALA A 424 12.13 18.72 -7.66
CA ALA A 424 10.79 18.57 -8.20
C ALA A 424 9.68 19.04 -7.24
N GLY A 425 10.04 19.54 -6.05
CA GLY A 425 9.10 20.02 -5.04
C GLY A 425 8.16 18.92 -4.51
N LEU A 426 8.65 17.69 -4.43
CA LEU A 426 7.95 16.56 -3.81
C LEU A 426 7.91 16.73 -2.29
N ALA A 427 6.77 16.40 -1.70
CA ALA A 427 6.48 16.62 -0.28
C ALA A 427 7.08 15.53 0.61
N ALA A 428 7.13 14.29 0.11
CA ALA A 428 7.63 13.16 0.89
C ALA A 428 8.17 12.04 0.00
N MET A 429 8.97 11.16 0.62
CA MET A 429 9.47 9.92 0.03
C MET A 429 9.24 8.75 0.97
N GLU A 430 8.55 7.73 0.47
CA GLU A 430 8.38 6.41 1.08
C GLU A 430 9.37 5.45 0.43
N PRO A 431 10.47 5.04 1.10
CA PRO A 431 11.56 4.27 0.50
C PRO A 431 11.26 2.76 0.43
N GLY A 432 10.00 2.34 0.65
CA GLY A 432 9.58 0.94 0.69
C GLY A 432 10.03 0.17 1.94
N ALA A 433 9.81 -1.14 1.93
CA ALA A 433 10.22 -2.04 3.02
C ALA A 433 11.74 -2.31 3.00
N GLY A 434 12.38 -2.39 4.17
CA GLY A 434 13.82 -2.63 4.29
C GLY A 434 14.43 -2.04 5.56
N ASN A 435 15.71 -2.34 5.82
CA ASN A 435 16.41 -2.04 7.08
C ASN A 435 16.27 -0.55 7.49
N SER A 436 15.74 -0.35 8.70
CA SER A 436 15.42 0.93 9.33
C SER A 436 16.64 1.81 9.59
N ASP A 437 17.77 1.23 9.96
CA ASP A 437 18.92 1.97 10.47
C ASP A 437 19.54 2.86 9.38
N PHE A 438 19.60 2.34 8.15
CA PHE A 438 20.14 3.10 7.02
C PHE A 438 19.27 4.28 6.60
N LYS A 439 17.94 4.16 6.77
CA LYS A 439 16.95 5.20 6.45
C LYS A 439 17.01 6.30 7.49
N PHE A 440 16.95 5.94 8.77
CA PHE A 440 17.05 6.88 9.88
C PHE A 440 18.31 7.77 9.76
N MET A 441 19.44 7.15 9.44
CA MET A 441 20.73 7.83 9.32
C MET A 441 20.83 8.81 8.14
N ARG A 442 19.83 8.79 7.26
CA ARG A 442 19.65 9.66 6.08
C ARG A 442 18.40 10.52 6.20
N GLY A 443 18.01 10.86 7.43
CA GLY A 443 16.96 11.86 7.68
C GLY A 443 15.53 11.38 7.40
N PHE A 444 15.30 10.07 7.28
CA PHE A 444 13.95 9.52 7.30
C PHE A 444 13.44 9.45 8.74
N GLU A 445 12.19 9.84 8.94
CA GLU A 445 11.51 9.86 10.22
C GLU A 445 10.64 8.61 10.38
N PRO A 446 10.55 8.03 11.59
CA PRO A 446 9.64 6.92 11.85
C PRO A 446 8.19 7.39 11.71
N VAL A 447 7.37 6.62 11.01
CA VAL A 447 5.95 6.91 10.77
C VAL A 447 5.13 5.68 11.10
N HIS A 448 3.99 5.87 11.77
CA HIS A 448 3.05 4.79 12.02
C HIS A 448 2.33 4.37 10.73
N VAL A 449 2.18 3.06 10.58
CA VAL A 449 1.28 2.47 9.57
C VAL A 449 0.31 1.54 10.27
N HIS A 450 -0.89 1.42 9.71
CA HIS A 450 -2.00 0.77 10.38
C HIS A 450 -2.54 -0.40 9.59
N SER A 451 -2.99 -1.43 10.30
CA SER A 451 -3.74 -2.54 9.73
C SER A 451 -4.86 -2.98 10.66
N MET A 452 -5.94 -3.48 10.09
CA MET A 452 -7.14 -3.92 10.81
C MET A 452 -7.40 -5.40 10.55
N HIS A 453 -7.68 -6.16 11.62
CA HIS A 453 -7.73 -7.62 11.57
C HIS A 453 -8.99 -8.18 12.21
N HIS A 454 -9.76 -8.96 11.47
CA HIS A 454 -10.82 -9.81 12.01
C HIS A 454 -10.36 -11.26 11.98
N LEU A 455 -10.46 -11.96 13.11
CA LEU A 455 -10.13 -13.37 13.23
C LEU A 455 -11.42 -14.10 13.55
N VAL A 456 -11.76 -15.12 12.77
CA VAL A 456 -13.05 -15.84 12.89
C VAL A 456 -13.08 -16.70 14.14
N HIS A 457 -11.98 -17.41 14.44
CA HIS A 457 -11.90 -18.26 15.62
C HIS A 457 -11.71 -17.43 16.90
N PRO A 458 -12.60 -17.53 17.91
CA PRO A 458 -12.57 -16.66 19.10
C PRO A 458 -11.31 -16.82 19.95
N GLY A 459 -10.78 -18.04 20.10
CA GLY A 459 -9.53 -18.29 20.84
C GLY A 459 -8.31 -17.61 20.20
N LEU A 460 -8.11 -17.81 18.89
CA LEU A 460 -7.05 -17.13 18.14
C LEU A 460 -7.23 -15.61 18.18
N ARG A 461 -8.46 -15.12 18.04
CA ARG A 461 -8.78 -13.70 18.17
C ARG A 461 -8.30 -13.13 19.50
N GLN A 462 -8.64 -13.77 20.62
CA GLN A 462 -8.25 -13.30 21.95
C GLN A 462 -6.73 -13.27 22.10
N ALA A 463 -6.05 -14.34 21.71
CA ALA A 463 -4.59 -14.41 21.79
C ALA A 463 -3.89 -13.33 20.95
N VAL A 464 -4.42 -13.03 19.76
CA VAL A 464 -3.91 -11.95 18.90
C VAL A 464 -4.20 -10.58 19.51
N ASP A 465 -5.38 -10.35 20.09
CA ASP A 465 -5.71 -9.07 20.72
C ASP A 465 -4.80 -8.76 21.92
N ASP A 466 -4.57 -9.75 22.78
CA ASP A 466 -3.66 -9.63 23.93
C ASP A 466 -2.24 -9.28 23.47
N PHE A 467 -1.76 -9.95 22.41
CA PHE A 467 -0.47 -9.64 21.79
C PHE A 467 -0.41 -8.22 21.22
N LEU A 468 -1.45 -7.80 20.49
CA LEU A 468 -1.51 -6.48 19.84
C LEU A 468 -1.52 -5.32 20.85
N GLN A 469 -2.07 -5.52 22.06
CA GLN A 469 -1.98 -4.53 23.13
C GLN A 469 -0.53 -4.30 23.59
N TYR A 470 0.29 -5.34 23.63
CA TYR A 470 1.72 -5.22 23.90
C TYR A 470 2.46 -4.59 22.71
N GLU A 471 2.27 -5.13 21.51
CA GLU A 471 2.96 -4.68 20.29
C GLU A 471 2.73 -3.17 20.02
N ARG A 472 1.49 -2.69 20.15
CA ARG A 472 1.18 -1.26 19.95
C ARG A 472 1.99 -0.35 20.89
N ARG A 473 2.15 -0.74 22.16
CA ARG A 473 2.92 0.05 23.14
C ARG A 473 4.40 0.10 22.78
N GLU A 474 4.99 -1.04 22.42
CA GLU A 474 6.40 -1.13 22.02
C GLU A 474 6.68 -0.33 20.74
N VAL A 475 5.81 -0.44 19.74
CA VAL A 475 5.95 0.31 18.49
C VAL A 475 5.81 1.81 18.73
N SER A 476 4.83 2.26 19.52
CA SER A 476 4.69 3.68 19.87
C SER A 476 5.91 4.21 20.63
N GLY A 477 6.39 3.50 21.65
CA GLY A 477 7.59 3.90 22.38
C GLY A 477 8.84 3.96 21.48
N THR A 478 8.96 3.04 20.52
CA THR A 478 10.05 3.05 19.53
C THR A 478 9.97 4.26 18.60
N VAL A 479 8.78 4.59 18.09
CA VAL A 479 8.57 5.76 17.22
C VAL A 479 8.87 7.06 17.96
N GLU A 480 8.41 7.19 19.21
CA GLU A 480 8.70 8.35 20.08
C GLU A 480 10.21 8.50 20.30
N TYR A 481 10.87 7.43 20.76
CA TYR A 481 12.32 7.43 21.00
C TYR A 481 13.13 7.82 19.75
N LEU A 482 12.81 7.25 18.59
CA LEU A 482 13.51 7.55 17.35
C LEU A 482 13.24 8.98 16.86
N SER A 483 12.01 9.48 17.05
CA SER A 483 11.65 10.86 16.71
C SER A 483 12.45 11.87 17.53
N GLU A 484 12.61 11.65 18.84
CA GLU A 484 13.47 12.47 19.71
C GLU A 484 14.95 12.43 19.29
N LYS A 485 15.42 11.30 18.77
CA LYS A 485 16.81 11.10 18.34
C LYS A 485 17.06 11.48 16.88
N SER A 486 16.11 12.14 16.21
CA SER A 486 16.17 12.56 14.80
C SER A 486 17.59 12.86 14.28
N ALA A 487 17.97 12.23 13.17
CA ALA A 487 19.28 12.42 12.56
C ALA A 487 19.51 13.84 12.03
N VAL A 488 18.42 14.54 11.74
CA VAL A 488 18.37 15.95 11.37
C VAL A 488 18.11 16.79 12.63
N ARG A 489 18.82 17.91 12.76
CA ARG A 489 18.69 18.85 13.88
C ARG A 489 17.29 19.46 13.89
N GLY A 490 16.75 19.67 15.09
CA GLY A 490 15.64 20.60 15.31
C GLY A 490 16.18 22.01 15.59
N ARG A 491 15.28 23.00 15.53
CA ARG A 491 15.55 24.42 15.83
C ARG A 491 16.52 24.53 17.01
N ARG A 492 17.63 25.27 16.84
CA ARG A 492 18.45 25.65 17.99
C ARG A 492 17.58 26.55 18.85
N ASP A 493 17.10 26.05 19.97
CA ASP A 493 16.62 26.93 21.01
C ASP A 493 17.77 27.88 21.34
N GLY A 494 17.55 29.16 21.04
CA GLY A 494 18.49 30.22 21.36
C GLY A 494 18.56 30.40 22.87
N GLN A 495 19.32 29.54 23.54
CA GLN A 495 19.96 29.88 24.80
C GLN A 495 21.47 29.77 24.58
N GLY A 496 22.07 30.91 24.25
CA GLY A 496 23.44 31.16 24.68
C GLY A 496 23.43 31.36 26.19
N GLY A 497 24.34 30.69 26.90
CA GLY A 497 24.48 30.91 28.35
C GLY A 497 25.19 29.79 29.10
N GLU A 498 26.52 29.84 29.04
CA GLU A 498 27.45 29.42 30.10
C GLU A 498 27.82 27.94 30.26
N GLY A 499 29.14 27.74 30.36
CA GLY A 499 29.80 26.45 30.35
C GLY A 499 29.59 25.64 31.62
N GLY A 500 29.30 24.35 31.44
CA GLY A 500 29.56 23.31 32.42
C GLY A 500 30.86 22.61 32.08
N GLN A 501 31.88 22.82 32.92
CA GLN A 501 33.13 22.08 32.93
C GLN A 501 32.89 20.57 32.94
N ALA A 502 33.70 19.84 32.17
CA ALA A 502 33.83 18.40 32.32
C ALA A 502 34.29 18.06 33.75
N PRO A 503 33.69 17.07 34.44
CA PRO A 503 34.29 16.55 35.66
C PRO A 503 35.56 15.79 35.27
N GLY A 504 36.67 16.25 35.85
CA GLY A 504 38.01 15.73 35.61
C GLY A 504 38.16 14.28 36.06
N GLU A 505 39.02 13.58 35.31
CA GLU A 505 39.70 12.38 35.76
C GLU A 505 40.57 12.73 36.97
N GLY A 506 40.19 12.23 38.14
CA GLY A 506 41.04 12.13 39.33
C GLY A 506 41.21 10.65 39.64
N GLY A 507 42.43 10.16 39.51
CA GLY A 507 42.78 8.76 39.77
C GLY A 507 42.89 8.43 41.26
N GLU A 508 42.70 7.14 41.53
CA GLU A 508 43.65 6.25 42.22
C GLU A 508 43.47 4.83 41.65
#